data_AF-A0A1Y2ZVW4-F1
#
_entry.id   AF-A0A1Y2ZVW4-F1
#
_cell.length_a   1.000
_cell.length_b   1.000
_cell.length_c   1.000
_cell.angle_alpha   90.00
_cell.angle_beta   90.00
_cell.angle_gamma   90.00
#
_symmetry.space_group_name_H-M   'P 1'
#
loop_
_entity.id
_entity.type
_entity.pdbx_description
1 polymer ?
#
loop_
_entity_poly.entity_id
_entity_poly.type
_entity_poly.pdbx_seq_one_letter_code
_entity_poly.pdbx_strand_id
1 'polypeptide(L)'
;MNKLHSKRLNTSLAVLIGALSLGGCATTAVEHQTIASKADPYENVNRNIFTFNDAVDGYVAKPISDTYKWVTPQFVQTGIFNFFNNLKNVDVIINDVLQAKFAQSAEDTGRLIVNSTIGLGGLVDVAKDVGLKQNDEDFEQTLAVWGVPQGPYLVLPLLGPTTARGIPGAILDTAANPASYVGAPIQLVSLLNTRANAQSSLDFVKEGALDPYVFIREGYLQTRDHLASDGKSQAALDVDNELDDNKVSFANDKKVVANNDSAASNKANYTLRLSSAEQTAGTFNGVTRSFDETTKSFENANNKIDELAKQRNSNKLKKVK
;
A
#
# COMPACT_ATOMS: atom_id res chain seq x y z
N MET A 1 -2.87 -17.41 -64.17
CA MET A 1 -3.42 -16.18 -63.54
C MET A 1 -4.24 -16.45 -62.25
N ASN A 2 -4.22 -17.65 -61.64
CA ASN A 2 -5.13 -17.99 -60.53
C ASN A 2 -4.52 -17.88 -59.11
N LYS A 3 -3.24 -17.53 -58.95
CA LYS A 3 -2.60 -17.41 -57.62
C LYS A 3 -2.67 -16.02 -56.97
N LEU A 4 -3.09 -14.99 -57.72
CA LEU A 4 -3.25 -13.63 -57.17
C LEU A 4 -4.63 -13.37 -56.55
N HIS A 5 -5.68 -14.07 -56.99
CA HIS A 5 -7.03 -13.89 -56.45
C HIS A 5 -7.21 -14.49 -55.04
N SER A 6 -6.58 -15.65 -54.75
CA SER A 6 -6.72 -16.31 -53.44
C SER A 6 -6.04 -15.55 -52.30
N LYS A 7 -4.93 -14.84 -52.59
CA LYS A 7 -4.24 -14.03 -51.58
C LYS A 7 -5.05 -12.78 -51.20
N ARG A 8 -5.73 -12.14 -52.16
CA ARG A 8 -6.57 -10.95 -51.89
C ARG A 8 -7.85 -11.31 -51.11
N LEU A 9 -8.42 -12.49 -51.38
CA LEU A 9 -9.61 -12.98 -50.67
C LEU A 9 -9.31 -13.32 -49.20
N ASN A 10 -8.15 -13.93 -48.93
CA ASN A 10 -7.74 -14.27 -47.56
C ASN A 10 -7.32 -13.04 -46.74
N THR A 11 -6.72 -12.01 -47.36
CA THR A 11 -6.41 -10.75 -46.68
C THR A 11 -7.66 -9.93 -46.35
N SER A 12 -8.67 -9.92 -47.23
CA SER A 12 -9.94 -9.22 -46.97
C SER A 12 -10.78 -9.90 -45.89
N LEU A 13 -10.73 -11.24 -45.77
CA LEU A 13 -11.42 -11.98 -44.71
C LEU A 13 -10.76 -11.76 -43.32
N ALA A 14 -9.43 -11.64 -43.27
CA ALA A 14 -8.70 -11.36 -42.02
C ALA A 14 -8.95 -9.94 -41.48
N VAL A 15 -9.12 -8.95 -42.37
CA VAL A 15 -9.46 -7.56 -41.97
C VAL A 15 -10.90 -7.45 -41.45
N LEU A 16 -11.84 -8.26 -41.99
CA LEU A 16 -13.22 -8.26 -41.51
C LEU A 16 -13.36 -8.91 -40.12
N ILE A 17 -12.58 -9.96 -39.82
CA ILE A 17 -12.59 -10.62 -38.50
C ILE A 17 -11.93 -9.74 -37.43
N GLY A 18 -10.89 -8.97 -37.79
CA GLY A 18 -10.26 -8.00 -36.88
C GLY A 18 -11.15 -6.80 -36.53
N ALA A 19 -12.06 -6.40 -37.42
CA ALA A 19 -12.98 -5.29 -37.17
C ALA A 19 -14.17 -5.66 -36.26
N LEU A 20 -14.56 -6.95 -36.20
CA LEU A 20 -15.63 -7.41 -35.30
C LEU A 20 -15.17 -7.62 -33.85
N SER A 21 -13.87 -7.64 -33.57
CA SER A 21 -13.31 -7.77 -32.22
C SER A 21 -13.22 -6.47 -31.41
N LEU A 22 -13.58 -5.31 -31.97
CA LEU A 22 -13.57 -4.02 -31.25
C LEU A 22 -14.97 -3.55 -30.78
N GLY A 23 -16.02 -4.34 -31.00
CA GLY A 23 -17.41 -3.96 -30.71
C GLY A 23 -18.00 -4.42 -29.38
N GLY A 24 -17.18 -4.78 -28.38
CA GLY A 24 -17.66 -5.36 -27.12
C GLY A 24 -17.21 -4.57 -25.89
N CYS A 25 -18.20 -4.01 -25.18
CA CYS A 25 -18.16 -3.34 -23.87
C CYS A 25 -18.08 -1.80 -23.87
N ALA A 26 -19.15 -1.17 -24.35
CA ALA A 26 -19.58 0.13 -23.83
C ALA A 26 -21.02 0.00 -23.31
N THR A 27 -21.20 -0.71 -22.19
CA THR A 27 -22.37 -0.50 -21.33
C THR A 27 -22.00 0.66 -20.40
N THR A 28 -22.53 1.84 -20.67
CA THR A 28 -22.51 2.94 -19.72
C THR A 28 -23.60 2.69 -18.68
N ALA A 29 -23.23 2.07 -17.56
CA ALA A 29 -24.05 2.19 -16.36
C ALA A 29 -23.97 3.65 -15.90
N VAL A 30 -25.13 4.28 -15.72
CA VAL A 30 -25.26 5.62 -15.14
C VAL A 30 -24.79 5.49 -13.68
N GLU A 31 -23.56 5.91 -13.42
CA GLU A 31 -22.90 5.74 -12.13
C GLU A 31 -23.26 6.92 -11.22
N HIS A 32 -24.04 6.65 -10.19
CA HIS A 32 -24.13 7.52 -9.03
C HIS A 32 -22.82 7.33 -8.24
N GLN A 33 -21.74 7.95 -8.72
CA GLN A 33 -20.39 7.84 -8.17
C GLN A 33 -20.34 8.41 -6.75
N THR A 34 -20.35 7.54 -5.75
CA THR A 34 -19.82 7.88 -4.43
C THR A 34 -18.29 7.95 -4.52
N ILE A 35 -17.63 8.67 -3.61
CA ILE A 35 -16.15 8.74 -3.53
C ILE A 35 -15.55 7.31 -3.52
N ALA A 36 -16.21 6.37 -2.82
CA ALA A 36 -15.82 4.96 -2.78
C ALA A 36 -15.92 4.24 -4.13
N SER A 37 -16.99 4.48 -4.91
CA SER A 37 -17.17 3.92 -6.26
C SER A 37 -16.11 4.44 -7.24
N LYS A 38 -15.71 5.70 -7.09
CA LYS A 38 -14.67 6.33 -7.93
C LYS A 38 -13.29 5.71 -7.71
N ALA A 39 -12.95 5.40 -6.46
CA ALA A 39 -11.66 4.79 -6.12
C ALA A 39 -11.61 3.29 -6.50
N ASP A 40 -12.75 2.60 -6.44
CA ASP A 40 -12.87 1.16 -6.70
C ASP A 40 -13.99 0.84 -7.71
N PRO A 41 -13.79 1.13 -9.00
CA PRO A 41 -14.76 0.82 -10.05
C PRO A 41 -15.01 -0.69 -10.24
N TYR A 42 -14.13 -1.54 -9.69
CA TYR A 42 -14.15 -2.99 -9.85
C TYR A 42 -14.52 -3.72 -8.56
N GLU A 43 -15.23 -3.06 -7.64
CA GLU A 43 -15.52 -3.56 -6.29
C GLU A 43 -16.06 -5.00 -6.28
N ASN A 44 -16.99 -5.33 -7.18
CA ASN A 44 -17.57 -6.69 -7.26
C ASN A 44 -16.52 -7.77 -7.57
N VAL A 45 -15.58 -7.48 -8.47
CA VAL A 45 -14.50 -8.39 -8.83
C VAL A 45 -13.50 -8.47 -7.69
N ASN A 46 -13.12 -7.32 -7.15
CA ASN A 46 -12.15 -7.20 -6.07
C ASN A 46 -12.61 -7.92 -4.80
N ARG A 47 -13.88 -7.82 -4.41
CA ARG A 47 -14.47 -8.56 -3.27
C ARG A 47 -14.43 -10.08 -3.46
N ASN A 48 -14.70 -10.56 -4.67
CA ASN A 48 -14.63 -12.00 -4.97
C ASN A 48 -13.19 -12.52 -4.84
N ILE A 49 -12.22 -11.78 -5.38
CA ILE A 49 -10.81 -12.13 -5.27
C ILE A 49 -10.34 -12.01 -3.81
N PHE A 50 -10.78 -10.99 -3.08
CA PHE A 50 -10.51 -10.84 -1.66
C PHE A 50 -11.00 -12.06 -0.86
N THR A 51 -12.22 -12.51 -1.11
CA THR A 51 -12.77 -13.72 -0.47
C THR A 51 -11.96 -14.98 -0.82
N PHE A 52 -11.53 -15.10 -2.08
CA PHE A 52 -10.63 -16.19 -2.49
C PHE A 52 -9.29 -16.13 -1.75
N ASN A 53 -8.67 -14.96 -1.65
CA ASN A 53 -7.42 -14.75 -0.94
C ASN A 53 -7.57 -15.06 0.56
N ASP A 54 -8.66 -14.63 1.18
CA ASP A 54 -8.95 -14.89 2.59
C ASP A 54 -9.15 -16.39 2.87
N ALA A 55 -9.84 -17.11 1.97
CA ALA A 55 -9.96 -18.55 2.07
C ALA A 55 -8.59 -19.24 1.96
N VAL A 56 -7.76 -18.86 0.99
CA VAL A 56 -6.40 -19.42 0.85
C VAL A 56 -5.54 -19.10 2.07
N ASP A 57 -5.66 -17.89 2.62
CA ASP A 57 -4.97 -17.51 3.86
C ASP A 57 -5.39 -18.42 5.02
N GLY A 58 -6.68 -18.54 5.27
CA GLY A 58 -7.22 -19.34 6.37
C GLY A 58 -6.88 -20.83 6.29
N TYR A 59 -6.92 -21.43 5.09
CA TYR A 59 -6.68 -22.86 4.90
C TYR A 59 -5.21 -23.24 4.71
N VAL A 60 -4.37 -22.32 4.23
CA VAL A 60 -2.98 -22.65 3.82
C VAL A 60 -1.97 -21.76 4.51
N ALA A 61 -2.04 -20.44 4.32
CA ALA A 61 -0.98 -19.55 4.78
C ALA A 61 -0.94 -19.45 6.32
N LYS A 62 -2.10 -19.29 6.97
CA LYS A 62 -2.23 -19.16 8.41
C LYS A 62 -1.72 -20.40 9.16
N PRO A 63 -2.14 -21.65 8.87
CA PRO A 63 -1.63 -22.82 9.58
C PRO A 63 -0.10 -23.01 9.45
N ILE A 64 0.46 -22.75 8.26
CA ILE A 64 1.90 -22.85 8.03
C ILE A 64 2.65 -21.75 8.78
N SER A 65 2.12 -20.53 8.77
CA SER A 65 2.69 -19.38 9.47
C SER A 65 2.62 -19.53 10.99
N ASP A 66 1.52 -20.05 11.53
CA ASP A 66 1.36 -20.38 12.96
C ASP A 66 2.39 -21.44 13.39
N THR A 67 2.60 -22.47 12.56
CA THR A 67 3.64 -23.49 12.79
C THR A 67 5.03 -22.87 12.78
N TYR A 68 5.33 -22.00 11.81
CA TYR A 68 6.59 -21.25 11.75
C TYR A 68 6.84 -20.42 13.01
N LYS A 69 5.81 -19.68 13.46
CA LYS A 69 5.85 -18.86 14.67
C LYS A 69 6.06 -19.70 15.94
N TRP A 70 5.50 -20.91 15.97
CA TRP A 70 5.66 -21.84 17.08
C TRP A 70 7.07 -22.45 17.15
N VAL A 71 7.68 -22.84 16.02
CA VAL A 71 9.02 -23.44 16.00
C VAL A 71 10.16 -22.42 16.08
N THR A 72 9.93 -21.19 15.63
CA THR A 72 10.98 -20.18 15.46
C THR A 72 11.01 -19.20 16.63
N PRO A 73 12.11 -19.10 17.40
CA PRO A 73 12.21 -18.11 18.47
C PRO A 73 12.10 -16.67 17.96
N GLN A 74 11.57 -15.76 18.80
CA GLN A 74 11.32 -14.36 18.42
C GLN A 74 12.58 -13.65 17.88
N PHE A 75 13.76 -13.87 18.48
CA PHE A 75 14.99 -13.23 18.01
C PHE A 75 15.39 -13.67 16.60
N VAL A 76 15.07 -14.91 16.20
CA VAL A 76 15.31 -15.41 14.84
C VAL A 76 14.32 -14.77 13.87
N GLN A 77 13.04 -14.66 14.25
CA GLN A 77 12.02 -13.98 13.44
C GLN A 77 12.39 -12.52 13.18
N THR A 78 12.84 -11.81 14.23
CA THR A 78 13.35 -10.44 14.11
C THR A 78 14.60 -10.36 13.25
N GLY A 79 15.55 -11.29 13.41
CA GLY A 79 16.76 -11.32 12.58
C GLY A 79 16.46 -11.53 11.09
N ILE A 80 15.55 -12.45 10.77
CA ILE A 80 15.08 -12.69 9.40
C ILE A 80 14.39 -11.42 8.84
N PHE A 81 13.51 -10.80 9.63
CA PHE A 81 12.84 -9.55 9.23
C PHE A 81 13.85 -8.44 8.92
N ASN A 82 14.85 -8.24 9.79
CA ASN A 82 15.89 -7.23 9.60
C ASN A 82 16.74 -7.52 8.35
N PHE A 83 17.09 -8.80 8.12
CA PHE A 83 17.88 -9.20 6.96
C PHE A 83 17.18 -8.86 5.65
N PHE A 84 15.90 -9.22 5.51
CA PHE A 84 15.14 -8.90 4.29
C PHE A 84 14.86 -7.39 4.15
N ASN A 85 14.61 -6.68 5.24
CA ASN A 85 14.51 -5.21 5.20
C ASN A 85 15.83 -4.56 4.77
N ASN A 86 16.97 -5.09 5.21
CA ASN A 86 18.28 -4.59 4.79
C ASN A 86 18.51 -4.80 3.28
N LEU A 87 18.05 -5.93 2.72
CA LEU A 87 18.08 -6.12 1.26
C LEU A 87 17.12 -5.16 0.54
N LYS A 88 15.91 -4.96 1.08
CA LYS A 88 14.93 -4.01 0.55
C LYS A 88 15.49 -2.58 0.51
N ASN A 89 16.37 -2.19 1.43
CA ASN A 89 16.99 -0.85 1.41
C ASN A 89 17.72 -0.53 0.09
N VAL A 90 18.18 -1.54 -0.67
CA VAL A 90 18.78 -1.30 -1.99
C VAL A 90 17.75 -0.68 -2.95
N ASP A 91 16.52 -1.19 -2.93
CA ASP A 91 15.41 -0.67 -3.73
C ASP A 91 14.97 0.71 -3.24
N VAL A 92 14.92 0.91 -1.92
CA VAL A 92 14.64 2.23 -1.30
C VAL A 92 15.64 3.28 -1.77
N ILE A 93 16.95 2.99 -1.70
CA ILE A 93 18.03 3.91 -2.12
C ILE A 93 17.90 4.26 -3.61
N ILE A 94 17.57 3.29 -4.46
CA ILE A 94 17.36 3.54 -5.89
C ILE A 94 16.19 4.50 -6.08
N ASN A 95 15.06 4.26 -5.40
CA ASN A 95 13.89 5.11 -5.48
C ASN A 95 14.12 6.50 -4.90
N ASP A 96 14.83 6.64 -3.78
CA ASP A 96 15.24 7.94 -3.23
C ASP A 96 15.99 8.78 -4.28
N VAL A 97 16.94 8.17 -4.99
CA VAL A 97 17.71 8.85 -6.04
C VAL A 97 16.81 9.23 -7.21
N LEU A 98 15.93 8.33 -7.65
CA LEU A 98 14.98 8.59 -8.74
C LEU A 98 13.96 9.68 -8.39
N GLN A 99 13.65 9.85 -7.11
CA GLN A 99 12.80 10.91 -6.58
C GLN A 99 13.57 12.19 -6.20
N ALA A 100 14.89 12.22 -6.45
CA ALA A 100 15.80 13.32 -6.11
C ALA A 100 15.89 13.64 -4.59
N LYS A 101 15.60 12.66 -3.72
CA LYS A 101 15.68 12.74 -2.25
C LYS A 101 17.10 12.40 -1.76
N PHE A 102 18.11 13.18 -2.16
CA PHE A 102 19.53 12.83 -1.91
C PHE A 102 19.93 12.70 -0.44
N ALA A 103 19.33 13.50 0.45
CA ALA A 103 19.60 13.40 1.89
C ALA A 103 19.10 12.07 2.47
N GLN A 104 17.90 11.66 2.04
CA GLN A 104 17.27 10.40 2.42
C GLN A 104 18.07 9.20 1.89
N SER A 105 18.44 9.26 0.61
CA SER A 105 19.31 8.25 -0.02
C SER A 105 20.63 8.04 0.74
N ALA A 106 21.27 9.13 1.21
CA ALA A 106 22.50 9.04 1.99
C ALA A 106 22.28 8.38 3.36
N GLU A 107 21.14 8.67 4.02
CA GLU A 107 20.75 8.06 5.28
C GLU A 107 20.49 6.55 5.12
N ASP A 108 19.69 6.16 4.13
CA ASP A 108 19.37 4.74 3.85
C ASP A 108 20.61 3.96 3.36
N THR A 109 21.50 4.60 2.60
CA THR A 109 22.82 4.03 2.27
C THR A 109 23.65 3.80 3.54
N GLY A 110 23.64 4.76 4.47
CA GLY A 110 24.26 4.60 5.79
C GLY A 110 23.68 3.41 6.54
N ARG A 111 22.35 3.26 6.54
CA ARG A 111 21.67 2.11 7.17
C ARG A 111 22.11 0.79 6.57
N LEU A 112 22.10 0.69 5.24
CA LEU A 112 22.55 -0.50 4.50
C LEU A 112 23.99 -0.87 4.87
N ILE A 113 24.91 0.09 4.89
CA ILE A 113 26.33 -0.16 5.20
C ILE A 113 26.48 -0.62 6.66
N VAL A 114 25.89 0.10 7.62
CA VAL A 114 26.02 -0.20 9.05
C VAL A 114 25.42 -1.58 9.37
N ASN A 115 24.21 -1.86 8.88
CA ASN A 115 23.55 -3.13 9.13
C ASN A 115 24.25 -4.30 8.41
N SER A 116 24.76 -4.08 7.20
CA SER A 116 25.49 -5.13 6.47
C SER A 116 26.85 -5.45 7.10
N THR A 117 27.55 -4.46 7.68
CA THR A 117 28.89 -4.63 8.25
C THR A 117 28.85 -5.00 9.73
N ILE A 118 28.32 -4.11 10.57
CA ILE A 118 28.26 -4.27 12.03
C ILE A 118 27.07 -5.15 12.42
N GLY A 119 25.95 -5.00 11.72
CA GLY A 119 24.70 -5.75 11.96
C GLY A 119 24.69 -7.18 11.41
N LEU A 120 25.86 -7.78 11.14
CA LEU A 120 26.01 -9.16 10.66
C LEU A 120 25.20 -9.44 9.38
N GLY A 121 25.40 -8.65 8.33
CA GLY A 121 24.68 -8.81 7.07
C GLY A 121 23.22 -8.34 7.11
N GLY A 122 22.84 -7.59 8.13
CA GLY A 122 21.49 -7.07 8.33
C GLY A 122 20.63 -7.85 9.32
N LEU A 123 21.16 -8.89 9.97
CA LEU A 123 20.41 -9.62 11.01
C LEU A 123 20.11 -8.74 12.24
N VAL A 124 20.97 -7.76 12.52
CA VAL A 124 20.79 -6.81 13.62
C VAL A 124 20.69 -5.39 13.05
N ASP A 125 19.63 -4.66 13.41
CA ASP A 125 19.42 -3.27 12.99
C ASP A 125 20.19 -2.29 13.89
N VAL A 126 21.51 -2.29 13.76
CA VAL A 126 22.43 -1.39 14.47
C VAL A 126 22.23 0.06 14.03
N ALA A 127 21.84 0.27 12.77
CA ALA A 127 21.62 1.59 12.20
C ALA A 127 20.53 2.38 12.94
N LYS A 128 19.49 1.68 13.42
CA LYS A 128 18.45 2.28 14.28
C LYS A 128 19.01 2.83 15.59
N ASP A 129 19.91 2.08 16.23
CA ASP A 129 20.47 2.45 17.54
C ASP A 129 21.42 3.67 17.45
N VAL A 130 22.03 3.89 16.28
CA VAL A 130 22.85 5.08 16.01
C VAL A 130 22.05 6.26 15.43
N GLY A 131 20.72 6.15 15.38
CA GLY A 131 19.82 7.25 15.06
C GLY A 131 19.52 7.46 13.57
N LEU A 132 19.88 6.52 12.69
CA LEU A 132 19.51 6.58 11.27
C LEU A 132 18.04 6.14 11.12
N LYS A 133 17.18 7.02 10.63
CA LYS A 133 15.76 6.76 10.37
C LYS A 133 15.61 5.84 9.17
N GLN A 134 14.69 4.89 9.27
CA GLN A 134 14.32 4.03 8.16
C GLN A 134 13.23 4.70 7.33
N ASN A 135 13.46 4.79 6.03
CA ASN A 135 12.45 5.23 5.07
C ASN A 135 11.85 4.05 4.30
N ASP A 136 10.78 4.31 3.55
CA ASP A 136 10.06 3.29 2.78
C ASP A 136 9.65 3.86 1.42
N GLU A 137 10.52 3.68 0.44
CA GLU A 137 10.31 4.13 -0.94
C GLU A 137 10.19 2.93 -1.87
N ASP A 138 9.27 3.01 -2.82
CA ASP A 138 9.03 2.02 -3.85
C ASP A 138 8.80 2.68 -5.22
N PHE A 139 8.80 1.90 -6.28
CA PHE A 139 8.61 2.39 -7.64
C PHE A 139 7.19 2.93 -7.87
N GLU A 140 6.18 2.52 -7.09
CA GLU A 140 4.85 3.11 -7.14
C GLU A 140 4.88 4.59 -6.71
N GLN A 141 5.61 4.90 -5.64
CA GLN A 141 5.86 6.27 -5.16
C GLN A 141 6.71 7.05 -6.15
N THR A 142 7.76 6.46 -6.69
CA THR A 142 8.57 7.10 -7.74
C THR A 142 7.70 7.50 -8.93
N LEU A 143 6.87 6.59 -9.45
CA LEU A 143 5.93 6.92 -10.53
C LEU A 143 4.95 8.05 -10.14
N ALA A 144 4.57 8.16 -8.86
CA ALA A 144 3.78 9.28 -8.37
C ALA A 144 4.52 10.62 -8.48
N VAL A 145 5.79 10.68 -8.07
CA VAL A 145 6.66 11.86 -8.20
C VAL A 145 6.81 12.29 -9.66
N TRP A 146 6.85 11.33 -10.59
CA TRP A 146 6.89 11.57 -12.03
C TRP A 146 5.52 11.86 -12.66
N GLY A 147 4.47 12.03 -11.85
CA GLY A 147 3.15 12.48 -12.30
C GLY A 147 2.24 11.38 -12.87
N VAL A 148 2.59 10.10 -12.71
CA VAL A 148 1.71 9.00 -13.10
C VAL A 148 0.56 8.92 -12.08
N PRO A 149 -0.71 9.01 -12.51
CA PRO A 149 -1.85 8.91 -11.59
C PRO A 149 -1.93 7.50 -11.00
N GLN A 150 -2.42 7.39 -9.77
CA GLN A 150 -2.58 6.11 -9.06
C GLN A 150 -3.48 5.11 -9.81
N GLY A 151 -4.56 5.62 -10.39
CA GLY A 151 -5.58 4.81 -11.05
C GLY A 151 -6.45 4.03 -10.07
N PRO A 152 -7.29 3.10 -10.58
CA PRO A 152 -8.25 2.37 -9.77
C PRO A 152 -7.59 1.40 -8.79
N TYR A 153 -8.28 1.16 -7.68
CA TYR A 153 -7.99 0.09 -6.74
C TYR A 153 -8.28 -1.29 -7.36
N LEU A 154 -7.39 -2.24 -7.12
CA LEU A 154 -7.50 -3.61 -7.61
C LEU A 154 -7.13 -4.58 -6.49
N VAL A 155 -7.73 -5.76 -6.50
CA VAL A 155 -7.29 -6.89 -5.67
C VAL A 155 -6.85 -8.01 -6.60
N LEU A 156 -5.60 -8.42 -6.46
CA LEU A 156 -5.01 -9.48 -7.26
C LEU A 156 -5.08 -10.83 -6.51
N PRO A 157 -5.26 -11.96 -7.20
CA PRO A 157 -5.24 -13.27 -6.57
C PRO A 157 -3.88 -13.54 -5.91
N LEU A 158 -3.86 -13.97 -4.65
CA LEU A 158 -2.71 -14.23 -3.77
C LEU A 158 -1.84 -13.00 -3.44
N LEU A 159 -1.83 -12.01 -4.33
CA LEU A 159 -1.11 -10.75 -4.28
C LEU A 159 -1.85 -9.69 -3.44
N GLY A 160 -3.18 -9.70 -3.39
CA GLY A 160 -3.94 -8.80 -2.54
C GLY A 160 -4.07 -7.37 -3.11
N PRO A 161 -4.23 -6.36 -2.24
CA PRO A 161 -4.50 -4.97 -2.62
C PRO A 161 -3.41 -4.34 -3.50
N THR A 162 -3.79 -3.66 -4.58
CA THR A 162 -2.88 -2.88 -5.41
C THR A 162 -3.61 -1.71 -6.08
N THR A 163 -2.87 -0.86 -6.79
CA THR A 163 -3.41 0.18 -7.67
C THR A 163 -2.96 -0.10 -9.11
N ALA A 164 -3.60 0.53 -10.09
CA ALA A 164 -3.15 0.40 -11.48
C ALA A 164 -1.69 0.85 -11.67
N ARG A 165 -1.24 1.89 -10.94
CA ARG A 165 0.16 2.32 -10.90
C ARG A 165 1.06 1.36 -10.13
N GLY A 166 0.54 0.74 -9.07
CA GLY A 166 1.26 -0.22 -8.24
C GLY A 166 1.68 -1.49 -8.98
N ILE A 167 0.97 -1.91 -10.02
CA ILE A 167 1.32 -3.12 -10.81
C ILE A 167 2.70 -2.99 -11.49
N PRO A 168 2.95 -2.00 -12.36
CA PRO A 168 4.28 -1.81 -12.93
C PRO A 168 5.33 -1.43 -11.87
N GLY A 169 4.93 -0.71 -10.80
CA GLY A 169 5.79 -0.44 -9.65
C GLY A 169 6.35 -1.72 -9.03
N ALA A 170 5.47 -2.64 -8.63
CA ALA A 170 5.84 -3.93 -8.02
C ALA A 170 6.76 -4.79 -8.90
N ILE A 171 6.61 -4.72 -10.23
CA ILE A 171 7.51 -5.43 -11.16
C ILE A 171 8.92 -4.83 -11.10
N LEU A 172 9.03 -3.50 -11.07
CA LEU A 172 10.30 -2.81 -10.95
C LEU A 172 10.94 -3.03 -9.57
N ASP A 173 10.15 -2.94 -8.50
CA ASP A 173 10.59 -3.24 -7.12
C ASP A 173 11.16 -4.67 -7.05
N THR A 174 10.44 -5.65 -7.61
CA THR A 174 10.89 -7.04 -7.67
C THR A 174 12.21 -7.17 -8.44
N ALA A 175 12.37 -6.46 -9.55
CA ALA A 175 13.58 -6.50 -10.36
C ALA A 175 14.77 -5.80 -9.69
N ALA A 176 14.54 -4.74 -8.93
CA ALA A 176 15.59 -3.97 -8.25
C ALA A 176 16.01 -4.60 -6.90
N ASN A 177 15.10 -5.33 -6.24
CA ASN A 177 15.35 -5.90 -4.93
C ASN A 177 16.24 -7.16 -5.00
N PRO A 178 17.43 -7.17 -4.36
CA PRO A 178 18.30 -8.34 -4.30
C PRO A 178 17.62 -9.58 -3.68
N ALA A 179 16.65 -9.38 -2.79
CA ALA A 179 15.88 -10.45 -2.16
C ALA A 179 15.07 -11.28 -3.17
N SER A 180 14.73 -10.74 -4.34
CA SER A 180 14.01 -11.48 -5.38
C SER A 180 14.84 -12.55 -6.08
N TYR A 181 16.18 -12.45 -5.96
CA TYR A 181 17.12 -13.35 -6.61
C TYR A 181 17.67 -14.44 -5.68
N VAL A 182 17.32 -14.40 -4.39
CA VAL A 182 17.64 -15.49 -3.46
C VAL A 182 16.78 -16.71 -3.80
N GLY A 183 17.27 -17.93 -3.57
CA GLY A 183 16.53 -19.14 -3.94
C GLY A 183 15.13 -19.22 -3.29
N ALA A 184 14.19 -19.90 -3.97
CA ALA A 184 12.80 -20.02 -3.52
C ALA A 184 12.60 -20.45 -2.05
N PRO A 185 13.42 -21.35 -1.45
CA PRO A 185 13.28 -21.69 -0.03
C PRO A 185 13.50 -20.50 0.91
N ILE A 186 14.45 -19.62 0.58
CA ILE A 186 14.79 -18.45 1.39
C ILE A 186 13.68 -17.40 1.28
N GLN A 187 13.15 -17.18 0.08
CA GLN A 187 11.99 -16.30 -0.12
C GLN A 187 10.75 -16.79 0.64
N LEU A 188 10.52 -18.10 0.67
CA LEU A 188 9.40 -18.69 1.41
C LEU A 188 9.53 -18.41 2.92
N VAL A 189 10.73 -18.46 3.48
CA VAL A 189 10.97 -18.11 4.89
C VAL A 189 10.64 -16.64 5.14
N SER A 190 11.05 -15.73 4.24
CA SER A 190 10.66 -14.31 4.33
C SER A 190 9.15 -14.14 4.38
N LEU A 191 8.45 -14.77 3.43
CA LEU A 191 7.00 -14.69 3.32
C LEU A 191 6.30 -15.19 4.58
N LEU A 192 6.72 -16.36 5.09
CA LEU A 192 6.15 -16.94 6.31
C LEU A 192 6.40 -16.05 7.52
N ASN A 193 7.61 -15.49 7.61
CA ASN A 193 7.97 -14.56 8.68
C ASN A 193 7.11 -13.29 8.63
N THR A 194 6.97 -12.66 7.46
CA THR A 194 6.12 -11.47 7.29
C THR A 194 4.67 -11.78 7.63
N ARG A 195 4.12 -12.90 7.15
CA ARG A 195 2.76 -13.32 7.48
C ARG A 195 2.56 -13.61 8.97
N ALA A 196 3.57 -14.19 9.64
CA ALA A 196 3.51 -14.53 11.07
C ALA A 196 3.50 -13.27 11.94
N ASN A 197 4.29 -12.27 11.54
CA ASN A 197 4.34 -10.97 12.23
C ASN A 197 3.07 -10.14 11.99
N ALA A 198 2.36 -10.35 10.87
CA ALA A 198 1.11 -9.67 10.54
C ALA A 198 -0.14 -10.22 11.26
N GLN A 199 -0.04 -11.39 11.91
CA GLN A 199 -1.19 -12.15 12.42
C GLN A 199 -2.10 -11.33 13.34
N SER A 200 -1.54 -10.61 14.33
CA SER A 200 -2.35 -9.84 15.28
C SER A 200 -3.15 -8.72 14.61
N SER A 201 -2.56 -8.06 13.62
CA SER A 201 -3.25 -6.99 12.88
C SER A 201 -4.36 -7.55 12.00
N LEU A 202 -4.13 -8.71 11.36
CA LEU A 202 -5.14 -9.39 10.55
C LEU A 202 -6.33 -9.85 11.39
N ASP A 203 -6.09 -10.40 12.58
CA ASP A 203 -7.14 -10.83 13.50
C ASP A 203 -7.98 -9.63 13.96
N PHE A 204 -7.33 -8.50 14.29
CA PHE A 204 -8.02 -7.26 14.66
C PHE A 204 -8.99 -6.78 13.56
N VAL A 205 -8.59 -6.84 12.29
CA VAL A 205 -9.49 -6.48 11.17
C VAL A 205 -10.65 -7.45 11.08
N LYS A 206 -10.37 -8.75 11.12
CA LYS A 206 -11.38 -9.79 10.94
C LYS A 206 -12.42 -9.78 12.06
N GLU A 207 -12.01 -9.47 13.28
CA GLU A 207 -12.88 -9.44 14.45
C GLU A 207 -13.54 -8.07 14.69
N GLY A 208 -12.84 -6.98 14.36
CA GLY A 208 -13.27 -5.62 14.69
C GLY A 208 -13.98 -4.86 13.57
N ALA A 209 -13.76 -5.22 12.30
CA ALA A 209 -14.34 -4.49 11.17
C ALA A 209 -15.72 -5.04 10.79
N LEU A 210 -16.69 -4.14 10.56
CA LEU A 210 -18.00 -4.51 10.03
C LEU A 210 -17.91 -5.06 8.59
N ASP A 211 -17.03 -4.47 7.79
CA ASP A 211 -16.68 -4.94 6.44
C ASP A 211 -15.14 -4.96 6.30
N PRO A 212 -14.52 -6.14 6.48
CA PRO A 212 -13.07 -6.30 6.37
C PRO A 212 -12.50 -5.85 5.01
N TYR A 213 -13.25 -6.03 3.92
CA TYR A 213 -12.80 -5.63 2.60
C TYR A 213 -12.66 -4.11 2.49
N VAL A 214 -13.72 -3.39 2.88
CA VAL A 214 -13.69 -1.91 2.85
C VAL A 214 -12.61 -1.39 3.79
N PHE A 215 -12.48 -1.95 4.99
CA PHE A 215 -11.44 -1.55 5.93
C PHE A 215 -10.03 -1.67 5.33
N ILE A 216 -9.72 -2.81 4.70
CA ILE A 216 -8.42 -3.03 4.06
C ILE A 216 -8.22 -2.11 2.86
N ARG A 217 -9.25 -1.92 2.03
CA ARG A 217 -9.18 -1.02 0.87
C ARG A 217 -8.87 0.41 1.28
N GLU A 218 -9.66 0.98 2.19
CA GLU A 218 -9.48 2.38 2.62
C GLU A 218 -8.14 2.57 3.33
N GLY A 219 -7.75 1.63 4.20
CA GLY A 219 -6.44 1.68 4.86
C GLY A 219 -5.27 1.59 3.86
N TYR A 220 -5.40 0.72 2.84
CA TYR A 220 -4.39 0.60 1.79
C TYR A 220 -4.26 1.90 0.99
N LEU A 221 -5.37 2.46 0.49
CA LEU A 221 -5.37 3.70 -0.28
C LEU A 221 -4.83 4.87 0.53
N GLN A 222 -5.25 5.02 1.78
CA GLN A 222 -4.73 6.05 2.68
C GLN A 222 -3.22 5.92 2.89
N THR A 223 -2.71 4.69 3.03
CA THR A 223 -1.27 4.45 3.17
C THR A 223 -0.51 4.82 1.89
N ARG A 224 -1.04 4.47 0.72
CA ARG A 224 -0.43 4.81 -0.57
C ARG A 224 -0.41 6.32 -0.82
N ASP A 225 -1.51 7.02 -0.49
CA ASP A 225 -1.60 8.48 -0.58
C ASP A 225 -0.62 9.15 0.39
N HIS A 226 -0.49 8.64 1.61
CA HIS A 226 0.48 9.12 2.59
C HIS A 226 1.92 8.96 2.08
N LEU A 227 2.28 7.79 1.57
CA LEU A 227 3.62 7.52 1.05
C LEU A 227 3.94 8.37 -0.18
N ALA A 228 3.01 8.47 -1.14
CA ALA A 228 3.19 9.29 -2.33
C ALA A 228 3.31 10.80 -2.03
N SER A 229 2.85 11.26 -0.85
CA SER A 229 2.89 12.65 -0.42
C SER A 229 3.95 12.94 0.65
N ASP A 230 4.80 11.98 1.01
CA ASP A 230 5.73 12.06 2.14
C ASP A 230 5.03 12.46 3.46
N GLY A 231 3.80 12.01 3.64
CA GLY A 231 2.95 12.34 4.78
C GLY A 231 2.42 13.77 4.81
N LYS A 232 2.56 14.53 3.73
CA LYS A 232 1.93 15.85 3.59
C LYS A 232 0.43 15.65 3.37
N SER A 233 -0.35 15.87 4.42
CA SER A 233 -1.81 15.82 4.35
C SER A 233 -2.33 16.80 3.27
N GLN A 234 -3.17 16.31 2.37
CA GLN A 234 -3.88 17.15 1.38
C GLN A 234 -4.73 18.25 2.03
N ALA A 235 -5.06 18.11 3.32
CA ALA A 235 -5.70 19.18 4.09
C ALA A 235 -4.83 20.45 4.22
N ALA A 236 -3.51 20.38 3.96
CA ALA A 236 -2.65 21.55 3.92
C ALA A 236 -2.55 22.18 2.51
N LEU A 237 -2.97 21.48 1.46
CA LEU A 237 -2.90 21.96 0.07
C LEU A 237 -4.21 22.62 -0.41
N ASP A 238 -5.33 22.34 0.25
CA ASP A 238 -6.63 23.00 -0.03
C ASP A 238 -6.88 24.24 0.84
N VAL A 239 -6.20 24.40 1.98
CA VAL A 239 -6.40 25.58 2.86
C VAL A 239 -5.84 26.87 2.23
N ASP A 240 -4.80 26.78 1.42
CA ASP A 240 -4.23 27.97 0.77
C ASP A 240 -5.02 28.40 -0.49
N ASN A 241 -5.89 27.52 -1.03
CA ASN A 241 -6.67 27.80 -2.24
C ASN A 241 -8.16 28.12 -1.99
N GLU A 242 -8.70 27.86 -0.79
CA GLU A 242 -10.12 28.11 -0.43
C GLU A 242 -10.34 29.26 0.58
N LEU A 243 -9.35 30.12 0.83
CA LEU A 243 -9.57 31.34 1.63
C LEU A 243 -10.11 32.54 0.83
N ASP A 244 -10.35 32.37 -0.47
CA ASP A 244 -11.10 33.34 -1.28
C ASP A 244 -12.41 32.67 -1.75
N ASP A 245 -13.53 33.27 -1.34
CA ASP A 245 -14.90 32.99 -1.74
C ASP A 245 -15.69 31.83 -1.09
N ASN A 246 -16.43 32.26 -0.05
CA ASN A 246 -17.80 31.89 0.31
C ASN A 246 -18.09 30.77 1.34
N LYS A 247 -18.81 31.22 2.37
CA LYS A 247 -19.47 30.47 3.46
C LYS A 247 -20.24 29.25 2.97
N VAL A 248 -20.01 28.08 3.60
CA VAL A 248 -20.91 26.93 3.48
C VAL A 248 -21.36 26.45 4.87
N SER A 249 -22.68 26.40 5.04
CA SER A 249 -23.42 25.89 6.19
C SER A 249 -23.63 24.38 6.07
N PHE A 250 -23.43 23.64 7.17
CA PHE A 250 -23.69 22.21 7.24
C PHE A 250 -25.19 21.91 7.43
N ALA A 251 -25.79 21.18 6.49
CA ALA A 251 -27.07 20.51 6.68
C ALA A 251 -26.89 19.00 6.57
N ASN A 252 -27.28 18.29 7.63
CA ASN A 252 -27.39 16.84 7.72
C ASN A 252 -28.53 16.33 6.81
N ASP A 253 -28.32 15.22 6.11
CA ASP A 253 -29.39 14.21 6.03
C ASP A 253 -28.88 12.79 5.77
N LYS A 254 -29.53 11.83 6.43
CA LYS A 254 -29.32 10.38 6.38
C LYS A 254 -30.30 9.77 5.38
N LYS A 255 -29.88 8.76 4.60
CA LYS A 255 -30.71 7.56 4.38
C LYS A 255 -29.99 6.38 3.71
N VAL A 256 -30.17 5.23 4.35
CA VAL A 256 -29.79 3.86 3.98
C VAL A 256 -30.95 3.22 3.21
N VAL A 257 -30.70 2.49 2.12
CA VAL A 257 -31.58 1.39 1.63
C VAL A 257 -30.74 0.29 0.94
N ALA A 258 -31.14 -0.95 1.20
CA ALA A 258 -30.46 -2.22 0.92
C ALA A 258 -30.98 -2.98 -0.32
N ASN A 259 -30.31 -4.13 -0.60
CA ASN A 259 -30.75 -5.39 -1.27
C ASN A 259 -30.02 -5.68 -2.61
N ASN A 260 -29.13 -6.68 -2.68
CA ASN A 260 -29.29 -8.15 -2.81
C ASN A 260 -29.65 -8.63 -4.23
N ASP A 261 -28.72 -9.33 -4.92
CA ASP A 261 -28.85 -10.77 -5.26
C ASP A 261 -27.91 -11.25 -6.42
N SER A 262 -27.12 -12.28 -6.07
CA SER A 262 -26.93 -13.56 -6.79
C SER A 262 -26.27 -13.66 -8.19
N ALA A 263 -25.06 -14.25 -8.13
CA ALA A 263 -24.71 -15.57 -8.71
C ALA A 263 -24.08 -15.72 -10.12
N ALA A 264 -22.99 -16.52 -10.09
CA ALA A 264 -22.62 -17.60 -11.03
C ALA A 264 -21.42 -17.39 -12.00
N SER A 265 -20.28 -17.97 -11.59
CA SER A 265 -19.52 -19.02 -12.31
C SER A 265 -18.86 -18.71 -13.68
N ASN A 266 -17.53 -18.65 -13.74
CA ASN A 266 -16.71 -19.83 -14.13
C ASN A 266 -15.19 -19.57 -14.21
N LYS A 267 -14.49 -20.67 -13.89
CA LYS A 267 -13.06 -21.00 -13.92
C LYS A 267 -12.25 -20.52 -15.15
N ALA A 268 -11.02 -20.04 -14.91
CA ALA A 268 -9.78 -20.62 -15.50
C ALA A 268 -8.47 -19.89 -15.07
N ASN A 269 -7.59 -20.66 -14.42
CA ASN A 269 -6.12 -20.77 -14.61
C ASN A 269 -5.13 -19.66 -14.18
N TYR A 270 -4.58 -19.89 -12.97
CA TYR A 270 -3.17 -19.93 -12.55
C TYR A 270 -2.09 -19.31 -13.46
N THR A 271 -1.47 -18.24 -12.98
CA THR A 271 -0.05 -18.13 -12.53
C THR A 271 0.21 -16.67 -12.23
N LEU A 272 0.44 -16.29 -10.96
CA LEU A 272 1.25 -15.15 -10.50
C LEU A 272 1.06 -15.02 -8.98
N ARG A 273 2.17 -15.02 -8.25
CA ARG A 273 2.28 -15.29 -6.82
C ARG A 273 2.72 -14.03 -6.07
N LEU A 274 2.03 -13.73 -4.96
CA LEU A 274 2.56 -13.24 -3.67
C LEU A 274 2.94 -11.74 -3.50
N SER A 275 2.10 -10.97 -2.80
CA SER A 275 2.34 -9.59 -2.28
C SER A 275 1.38 -9.16 -1.13
N SER A 276 0.39 -9.99 -0.77
CA SER A 276 -0.75 -9.56 0.07
C SER A 276 -0.41 -9.42 1.55
N ALA A 277 0.48 -10.26 2.06
CA ALA A 277 0.85 -10.27 3.47
C ALA A 277 1.75 -9.07 3.83
N GLU A 278 2.64 -8.65 2.93
CA GLU A 278 3.52 -7.50 3.14
C GLU A 278 2.77 -6.18 3.01
N GLN A 279 1.88 -6.07 2.01
CA GLN A 279 1.03 -4.90 1.84
C GLN A 279 0.06 -4.71 3.01
N THR A 280 -0.56 -5.79 3.51
CA THR A 280 -1.45 -5.68 4.66
C THR A 280 -0.69 -5.33 5.94
N ALA A 281 0.48 -5.94 6.19
CA ALA A 281 1.33 -5.57 7.33
C ALA A 281 1.88 -4.13 7.22
N GLY A 282 2.25 -3.70 6.01
CA GLY A 282 2.68 -2.35 5.68
C GLY A 282 1.58 -1.31 5.89
N THR A 283 0.33 -1.63 5.53
CA THR A 283 -0.85 -0.81 5.82
C THR A 283 -1.05 -0.62 7.32
N PHE A 284 -0.94 -1.67 8.13
CA PHE A 284 -1.03 -1.51 9.60
C PHE A 284 0.14 -0.73 10.18
N ASN A 285 1.38 -0.96 9.72
CA ASN A 285 2.54 -0.21 10.18
C ASN A 285 2.48 1.28 9.78
N GLY A 286 1.95 1.60 8.60
CA GLY A 286 1.72 2.98 8.17
C GLY A 286 0.62 3.67 8.99
N VAL A 287 -0.48 2.96 9.24
CA VAL A 287 -1.57 3.43 10.10
C VAL A 287 -1.09 3.63 11.54
N THR A 288 -0.32 2.71 12.12
CA THR A 288 0.23 2.90 13.48
C THR A 288 1.25 4.04 13.56
N ARG A 289 2.14 4.21 12.57
CA ARG A 289 3.07 5.36 12.51
C ARG A 289 2.32 6.69 12.42
N SER A 290 1.28 6.78 11.59
CA SER A 290 0.48 8.00 11.49
C SER A 290 -0.30 8.30 12.78
N PHE A 291 -0.78 7.28 13.50
CA PHE A 291 -1.36 7.46 14.85
C PHE A 291 -0.31 7.92 15.87
N ASP A 292 0.91 7.37 15.84
CA ASP A 292 2.01 7.78 16.73
C ASP A 292 2.45 9.23 16.47
N GLU A 293 2.57 9.62 15.20
CA GLU A 293 2.89 11.00 14.80
C GLU A 293 1.77 11.97 15.19
N THR A 294 0.52 11.57 14.99
CA THR A 294 -0.65 12.35 15.42
C THR A 294 -0.65 12.52 16.94
N THR A 295 -0.36 11.46 17.70
CA THR A 295 -0.27 11.50 19.18
C THR A 295 0.84 12.45 19.64
N LYS A 296 2.04 12.37 19.02
CA LYS A 296 3.14 13.32 19.29
C LYS A 296 2.76 14.76 18.96
N SER A 297 1.98 14.98 17.90
CA SER A 297 1.49 16.32 17.54
C SER A 297 0.51 16.87 18.59
N PHE A 298 -0.36 16.03 19.15
CA PHE A 298 -1.28 16.40 20.23
C PHE A 298 -0.53 16.71 21.52
N GLU A 299 0.47 15.91 21.90
CA GLU A 299 1.31 16.17 23.06
C GLU A 299 2.07 17.50 22.92
N ASN A 300 2.66 17.75 21.75
CA ASN A 300 3.35 19.01 21.47
C ASN A 300 2.39 20.22 21.49
N ALA A 301 1.18 20.07 20.94
CA ALA A 301 0.17 21.12 21.00
C ALA A 301 -0.28 21.39 22.45
N ASN A 302 -0.46 20.35 23.26
CA ASN A 302 -0.85 20.49 24.67
C ASN A 302 0.25 21.18 25.49
N ASN A 303 1.51 20.78 25.29
CA ASN A 303 2.66 21.44 25.94
C ASN A 303 2.76 22.92 25.56
N LYS A 304 2.49 23.26 24.31
CA LYS A 304 2.48 24.64 23.83
C LYS A 304 1.34 25.47 24.44
N ILE A 305 0.17 24.87 24.64
CA ILE A 305 -0.96 25.51 25.35
C ILE A 305 -0.58 25.81 26.81
N ASP A 306 0.09 24.87 27.49
CA ASP A 306 0.55 25.05 28.87
C ASP A 306 1.62 26.15 29.00
N GLU A 307 2.54 26.23 28.04
CA GLU A 307 3.52 27.32 27.97
C GLU A 307 2.84 28.68 27.77
N LEU A 308 1.86 28.76 26.86
CA LEU A 308 1.08 29.97 26.63
C LEU A 308 0.25 30.36 27.87
N ALA A 309 -0.28 29.39 28.61
CA ALA A 309 -0.99 29.64 29.87
C ALA A 309 -0.06 30.21 30.96
N LYS A 310 1.17 29.67 31.08
CA LYS A 310 2.20 30.18 31.99
C LYS A 310 2.67 31.58 31.60
N GLN A 311 2.88 31.84 30.31
CA GLN A 311 3.24 33.17 29.80
C GLN A 311 2.12 34.18 30.05
N ARG A 312 0.86 33.80 29.85
CA ARG A 312 -0.30 34.65 30.14
C ARG A 312 -0.39 35.03 31.61
N ASN A 313 -0.13 34.08 32.52
CA ASN A 313 -0.13 34.34 33.96
C ASN A 313 1.07 35.21 34.40
N SER A 314 2.25 34.98 33.82
CA SER A 314 3.44 35.82 34.07
C SER A 314 3.24 37.28 33.59
N ASN A 315 2.60 37.47 32.43
CA ASN A 315 2.29 38.80 31.91
C ASN A 315 1.18 39.51 32.70
N LYS A 316 0.23 38.78 33.29
CA LYS A 316 -0.74 39.35 34.25
C LYS A 316 -0.05 39.83 35.52
N LEU A 317 0.92 39.08 36.06
CA LEU A 317 1.67 39.45 37.26
C LEU A 317 2.57 40.68 37.05
N LYS A 318 3.08 40.89 35.82
CA LYS A 318 3.86 42.09 35.46
C LYS A 318 3.02 43.35 35.25
N LYS A 319 1.71 43.24 35.02
CA LYS A 319 0.79 44.39 34.87
C LYS A 319 0.18 44.89 36.19
N VAL A 320 0.43 44.20 37.30
CA VAL A 320 -0.10 44.53 38.64
C VAL A 320 0.98 45.16 39.55
N LYS A 321 2.16 45.47 39.00
CA LYS A 321 3.17 46.34 39.60
C LYS A 321 3.27 47.62 38.79
#